data_AF-A0A2E7VJ99-F1
#
_entry.id   AF-A0A2E7VJ99-F1
#
_cell.length_a   1.000
_cell.length_b   1.000
_cell.length_c   1.000
_cell.angle_alpha   90.00
_cell.angle_beta   90.00
_cell.angle_gamma   90.00
#
_symmetry.space_group_name_H-M   'P 1'
#
loop_
_entity.id
_entity.type
_entity.pdbx_description
1 polymer ?
#
loop_
_entity_poly.entity_id
_entity_poly.type
_entity_poly.pdbx_seq_one_letter_code
_entity_poly.pdbx_strand_id
1 'polypeptide(L)'
;EFYAKDNLRTQIKSPVQWLVGSARMLEVDVPPGEVAGRMLASLGQDLFAPPNVKGWDGGTAWISTNTLMSRYNLAGFLVSGKADSKSMVPQRFPENARMMMQRRMDQMISNIKPLEIEGLVDLKDLGNHERLVASLEKRLLQDKLKEQQRGSLSQFLKGKNILERADVLQLVRLIMSTPQYQLT
;
A
#
# COMPACT_ATOMS: atom_id res chain seq x y z
N GLU A 1 1.99 19.95 -25.40
CA GLU A 1 1.74 18.59 -25.90
C GLU A 1 1.33 17.67 -24.77
N PHE A 2 0.32 16.80 -24.96
CA PHE A 2 -0.21 15.91 -23.92
C PHE A 2 0.83 14.93 -23.38
N TYR A 3 1.71 14.39 -24.24
CA TYR A 3 2.75 13.41 -23.89
C TYR A 3 4.11 14.03 -23.52
N ALA A 4 4.16 15.33 -23.20
CA ALA A 4 5.39 15.95 -22.72
C ALA A 4 5.89 15.27 -21.45
N LYS A 5 7.21 15.18 -21.27
CA LYS A 5 7.83 14.51 -20.10
C LYS A 5 7.28 15.04 -18.77
N ASP A 6 7.06 16.35 -18.68
CA ASP A 6 6.57 17.02 -17.46
C ASP A 6 5.11 16.67 -17.13
N ASN A 7 4.35 16.11 -18.09
CA ASN A 7 2.96 15.71 -17.89
C ASN A 7 2.83 14.22 -17.53
N LEU A 8 3.87 13.41 -17.75
CA LEU A 8 3.86 11.99 -17.44
C LEU A 8 4.10 11.75 -15.93
N ARG A 9 3.44 10.74 -15.35
CA ARG A 9 3.67 10.29 -13.96
C ARG A 9 3.32 11.33 -12.89
N THR A 10 2.42 12.24 -13.20
CA THR A 10 1.99 13.33 -12.31
C THR A 10 0.63 13.09 -11.67
N GLN A 11 -0.10 12.05 -12.09
CA GLN A 11 -1.45 11.81 -11.60
C GLN A 11 -1.44 11.08 -10.27
N ILE A 12 -2.13 11.62 -9.27
CA ILE A 12 -2.30 10.93 -7.98
C ILE A 12 -3.25 9.75 -8.17
N LYS A 13 -2.79 8.55 -7.80
CA LYS A 13 -3.61 7.33 -7.80
C LYS A 13 -4.86 7.55 -6.95
N SER A 14 -6.05 7.30 -7.51
CA SER A 14 -7.27 7.17 -6.71
C SER A 14 -7.14 6.00 -5.72
N PRO A 15 -7.97 5.94 -4.65
CA PRO A 15 -7.94 4.82 -3.72
C PRO A 15 -8.04 3.44 -4.39
N VAL A 16 -8.91 3.29 -5.40
CA VAL A 16 -9.04 2.02 -6.15
C VAL A 16 -7.77 1.72 -6.94
N GLN A 17 -7.22 2.70 -7.67
CA GLN A 17 -5.97 2.53 -8.41
C GLN A 17 -4.81 2.18 -7.46
N TRP A 18 -4.78 2.80 -6.29
CA TRP A 18 -3.78 2.53 -5.27
C TRP A 18 -3.92 1.10 -4.74
N LEU A 19 -5.12 0.66 -4.34
CA LEU A 19 -5.33 -0.69 -3.79
C LEU A 19 -5.08 -1.79 -4.84
N VAL A 20 -5.77 -1.74 -5.97
CA VAL A 20 -5.69 -2.77 -7.02
C VAL A 20 -4.32 -2.77 -7.68
N GLY A 21 -3.74 -1.58 -7.92
CA GLY A 21 -2.38 -1.43 -8.41
C GLY A 21 -1.34 -2.00 -7.45
N SER A 22 -1.49 -1.75 -6.14
CA SER A 22 -0.61 -2.32 -5.12
C SER A 22 -0.68 -3.85 -5.10
N ALA A 23 -1.90 -4.40 -5.06
CA ALA A 23 -2.10 -5.86 -5.07
C ALA A 23 -1.43 -6.51 -6.30
N ARG A 24 -1.62 -5.91 -7.48
CA ARG A 24 -0.99 -6.36 -8.72
C ARG A 24 0.55 -6.27 -8.69
N MET A 25 1.10 -5.14 -8.26
CA MET A 25 2.56 -4.94 -8.24
C MET A 25 3.24 -5.88 -7.23
N LEU A 26 2.59 -6.12 -6.10
CA LEU A 26 3.05 -7.01 -5.03
C LEU A 26 2.77 -8.50 -5.30
N GLU A 27 1.99 -8.83 -6.33
CA GLU A 27 1.54 -10.22 -6.59
C GLU A 27 0.78 -10.84 -5.41
N VAL A 28 0.00 -10.02 -4.70
CA VAL A 28 -0.92 -10.47 -3.65
C VAL A 28 -2.36 -10.38 -4.14
N ASP A 29 -3.23 -11.19 -3.55
CA ASP A 29 -4.66 -11.10 -3.81
C ASP A 29 -5.22 -9.76 -3.32
N VAL A 30 -6.19 -9.22 -4.07
CA VAL A 30 -7.00 -8.10 -3.54
C VAL A 30 -7.75 -8.61 -2.31
N PRO A 31 -7.74 -7.88 -1.17
CA PRO A 31 -8.45 -8.30 0.03
C PRO A 31 -9.93 -8.58 -0.25
N PRO A 32 -10.60 -9.43 0.56
CA PRO A 32 -12.02 -9.71 0.41
C PRO A 32 -12.86 -8.44 0.30
N GLY A 33 -13.95 -8.46 -0.49
CA GLY A 33 -14.69 -7.25 -0.87
C GLY A 33 -15.12 -6.35 0.30
N GLU A 34 -15.48 -6.92 1.46
CA GLU A 34 -15.79 -6.13 2.66
C GLU A 34 -14.54 -5.42 3.24
N VAL A 35 -13.40 -6.11 3.27
CA VAL A 35 -12.12 -5.54 3.72
C VAL A 35 -11.67 -4.45 2.74
N ALA A 36 -11.66 -4.74 1.44
CA ALA A 36 -11.32 -3.80 0.40
C ALA A 36 -12.24 -2.57 0.41
N GLY A 37 -13.55 -2.75 0.56
CA GLY A 37 -14.52 -1.65 0.68
C GLY A 37 -14.19 -0.72 1.84
N ARG A 38 -13.91 -1.26 3.03
CA ARG A 38 -13.50 -0.47 4.20
C ARG A 38 -12.17 0.27 3.97
N MET A 39 -11.21 -0.37 3.31
CA MET A 39 -9.95 0.28 2.93
C MET A 39 -10.18 1.47 2.01
N LEU A 40 -10.97 1.28 0.95
CA LEU A 40 -11.27 2.33 -0.02
C LEU A 40 -12.06 3.49 0.58
N ALA A 41 -13.07 3.19 1.41
CA ALA A 41 -13.81 4.19 2.16
C ALA A 41 -12.91 4.99 3.11
N SER A 42 -11.94 4.34 3.78
CA SER A 42 -10.97 5.01 4.66
C SER A 42 -10.03 5.97 3.91
N LEU A 43 -9.88 5.77 2.60
CA LEU A 43 -9.09 6.61 1.70
C LEU A 43 -9.95 7.65 0.96
N GLY A 44 -11.26 7.72 1.23
CA GLY A 44 -12.17 8.72 0.66
C GLY A 44 -12.97 8.25 -0.57
N GLN A 45 -12.89 6.99 -0.97
CA GLN A 45 -13.63 6.44 -2.12
C GLN A 45 -14.50 5.26 -1.68
N ASP A 46 -15.67 5.54 -1.15
CA ASP A 46 -16.66 4.51 -0.81
C ASP A 46 -17.38 4.02 -2.07
N LEU A 47 -17.13 2.77 -2.49
CA LEU A 47 -17.64 2.27 -3.76
C LEU A 47 -19.17 2.22 -3.77
N PHE A 48 -19.76 2.54 -4.93
CA PHE A 48 -21.21 2.65 -5.12
C PHE A 48 -21.89 3.76 -4.30
N ALA A 49 -21.13 4.62 -3.62
CA ALA A 49 -21.62 5.78 -2.88
C ALA A 49 -20.86 7.07 -3.25
N PRO A 50 -20.93 7.53 -4.52
CA PRO A 50 -20.30 8.78 -4.93
C PRO A 50 -20.91 9.98 -4.19
N PRO A 51 -20.13 11.04 -3.90
CA PRO A 51 -20.61 12.18 -3.13
C PRO A 51 -21.64 13.04 -3.89
N ASN A 52 -21.65 12.99 -5.22
CA ASN A 52 -22.66 13.63 -6.08
C ASN A 52 -22.60 13.03 -7.51
N VAL A 53 -23.42 13.55 -8.42
CA VAL A 53 -23.56 13.07 -9.81
C VAL A 53 -22.27 13.14 -10.64
N LYS A 54 -21.29 13.98 -10.27
CA LYS A 54 -19.98 14.04 -10.95
C LYS A 54 -19.04 12.90 -10.54
N GLY A 55 -19.40 12.13 -9.52
CA GLY A 55 -18.51 11.16 -8.89
C GLY A 55 -17.63 11.79 -7.82
N TRP A 56 -16.43 11.25 -7.64
CA TRP A 56 -15.44 11.75 -6.69
C TRP A 56 -14.49 12.76 -7.32
N ASP A 57 -14.04 13.74 -6.52
CA ASP A 57 -12.97 14.63 -6.93
C ASP A 57 -11.64 13.89 -7.06
N GLY A 58 -10.94 14.15 -8.16
CA GLY A 58 -9.65 13.51 -8.47
C GLY A 58 -8.44 14.25 -7.87
N GLY A 59 -7.24 13.76 -8.22
CA GLY A 59 -5.99 14.48 -7.94
C GLY A 59 -5.70 14.63 -6.44
N THR A 60 -5.43 15.86 -6.01
CA THR A 60 -5.04 16.18 -4.63
C THR A 60 -6.14 15.91 -3.61
N ALA A 61 -7.41 15.83 -4.04
CA ALA A 61 -8.53 15.46 -3.17
C ALA A 61 -8.35 14.07 -2.50
N TRP A 62 -7.53 13.20 -3.10
CA TRP A 62 -7.20 11.89 -2.53
C TRP A 62 -6.15 11.94 -1.41
N ILE A 63 -5.45 13.07 -1.23
CA ILE A 63 -4.32 13.21 -0.32
C ILE A 63 -4.61 14.26 0.74
N SER A 64 -4.68 13.80 1.98
CA SER A 64 -4.65 14.58 3.21
C SER A 64 -3.66 13.90 4.17
N THR A 65 -3.32 14.56 5.28
CA THR A 65 -2.50 13.93 6.33
C THR A 65 -3.10 12.59 6.78
N ASN A 66 -4.43 12.51 6.90
CA ASN A 66 -5.11 11.30 7.33
C ASN A 66 -5.07 10.20 6.26
N THR A 67 -5.46 10.51 5.02
CA THR A 67 -5.49 9.50 3.95
C THR A 67 -4.08 9.02 3.57
N LEU A 68 -3.06 9.87 3.69
CA LEU A 68 -1.67 9.47 3.46
C LEU A 68 -1.16 8.51 4.53
N MET A 69 -1.43 8.78 5.82
CA MET A 69 -1.12 7.86 6.91
C MET A 69 -1.88 6.54 6.77
N SER A 70 -3.17 6.58 6.37
CA SER A 70 -3.93 5.38 6.05
C SER A 70 -3.27 4.57 4.94
N ARG A 71 -2.81 5.18 3.84
CA ARG A 71 -2.08 4.45 2.78
C ARG A 71 -0.83 3.74 3.33
N TYR A 72 -0.07 4.38 4.22
CA TYR A 72 1.13 3.76 4.80
C TYR A 72 0.81 2.58 5.73
N ASN A 73 -0.31 2.65 6.44
CA ASN A 73 -0.80 1.56 7.28
C ASN A 73 -1.34 0.41 6.42
N LEU A 74 -2.13 0.75 5.39
CA LEU A 74 -2.66 -0.22 4.44
C LEU A 74 -1.56 -0.90 3.62
N ALA A 75 -0.46 -0.21 3.32
CA ALA A 75 0.72 -0.81 2.72
C ALA A 75 1.31 -1.87 3.66
N GLY A 76 1.43 -1.56 4.96
CA GLY A 76 1.85 -2.54 5.96
C GLY A 76 0.92 -3.75 6.02
N PHE A 77 -0.40 -3.55 5.92
CA PHE A 77 -1.37 -4.63 5.85
C PHE A 77 -1.19 -5.50 4.60
N LEU A 78 -1.11 -4.91 3.40
CA LEU A 78 -0.93 -5.65 2.14
C LEU A 78 0.33 -6.51 2.15
N VAL A 79 1.41 -5.98 2.72
CA VAL A 79 2.72 -6.66 2.73
C VAL A 79 2.79 -7.73 3.82
N SER A 80 2.21 -7.49 5.00
CA SER A 80 2.29 -8.43 6.13
C SER A 80 1.13 -9.43 6.23
N GLY A 81 0.01 -9.19 5.53
CA GLY A 81 -1.25 -9.90 5.71
C GLY A 81 -1.94 -9.64 7.06
N LYS A 82 -1.38 -8.75 7.91
CA LYS A 82 -1.87 -8.50 9.28
C LYS A 82 -2.52 -7.12 9.36
N ALA A 83 -3.74 -7.08 9.87
CA ALA A 83 -4.45 -5.83 10.16
C ALA A 83 -4.97 -5.83 11.60
N ASP A 84 -5.04 -4.63 12.19
CA ASP A 84 -5.82 -4.42 13.41
C ASP A 84 -7.31 -4.36 13.04
N SER A 85 -7.99 -5.50 13.11
CA SER A 85 -9.42 -5.63 12.82
C SER A 85 -10.29 -4.70 13.67
N LYS A 86 -9.84 -4.35 14.88
CA LYS A 86 -10.54 -3.44 15.79
C LYS A 86 -10.68 -2.05 15.18
N SER A 87 -9.67 -1.59 14.44
CA SER A 87 -9.69 -0.30 13.74
C SER A 87 -10.69 -0.25 12.58
N MET A 88 -11.07 -1.40 12.03
CA MET A 88 -12.01 -1.53 10.90
C MET A 88 -13.48 -1.60 11.34
N VAL A 89 -13.73 -1.74 12.65
CA VAL A 89 -15.09 -1.84 13.22
C VAL A 89 -15.54 -0.46 13.75
N PRO A 90 -16.65 0.11 13.22
CA PRO A 90 -17.14 1.41 13.67
C PRO A 90 -17.53 1.41 15.15
N GLN A 91 -17.06 2.43 15.88
CA GLN A 91 -17.29 2.54 17.32
C GLN A 91 -18.73 2.87 17.71
N ARG A 92 -19.56 3.32 16.75
CA ARG A 92 -20.97 3.68 16.96
C ARG A 92 -21.89 2.51 17.33
N PHE A 93 -21.45 1.27 17.12
CA PHE A 93 -22.26 0.09 17.41
C PHE A 93 -22.13 -0.35 18.89
N PRO A 94 -23.17 -1.00 19.46
CA PRO A 94 -23.07 -1.62 20.78
C PRO A 94 -21.95 -2.66 20.87
N GLU A 95 -21.44 -2.91 22.07
CA GLU A 95 -20.26 -3.75 22.30
C GLU A 95 -20.42 -5.18 21.74
N ASN A 96 -21.56 -5.82 21.99
CA ASN A 96 -21.86 -7.16 21.48
C ASN A 96 -21.82 -7.23 19.94
N ALA A 97 -22.37 -6.23 19.26
CA ALA A 97 -22.34 -6.12 17.80
C ALA A 97 -20.92 -5.89 17.30
N ARG A 98 -20.14 -5.03 17.97
CA ARG A 98 -18.73 -4.78 17.64
C ARG A 98 -17.89 -6.05 17.77
N MET A 99 -18.08 -6.83 18.83
CA MET A 99 -17.37 -8.10 19.03
C MET A 99 -17.69 -9.10 17.91
N MET A 100 -18.95 -9.22 17.52
CA MET A 100 -19.35 -10.10 16.41
C MET A 100 -18.73 -9.64 15.08
N MET A 101 -18.78 -8.35 14.77
CA MET A 101 -18.15 -7.78 13.57
C MET A 101 -16.63 -7.99 13.59
N GLN A 102 -15.97 -7.77 14.73
CA GLN A 102 -14.53 -7.96 14.87
C GLN A 102 -14.14 -9.42 14.60
N ARG A 103 -14.83 -10.39 15.20
CA ARG A 103 -14.57 -11.82 14.95
C ARG A 103 -14.72 -12.20 13.47
N ARG A 104 -15.74 -11.67 12.80
CA ARG A 104 -15.94 -11.87 11.36
C ARG A 104 -14.79 -11.26 10.56
N MET A 105 -14.34 -10.06 10.92
CA MET A 105 -13.18 -9.42 10.29
C MET A 105 -11.89 -10.20 10.51
N ASP A 106 -11.66 -10.70 11.72
CA ASP A 106 -10.49 -11.54 12.05
C ASP A 106 -10.47 -12.80 11.18
N GLN A 107 -11.61 -13.46 10.99
CA GLN A 107 -11.73 -14.62 10.11
C GLN A 107 -11.46 -14.29 8.63
N MET A 108 -11.89 -13.10 8.18
CA MET A 108 -11.58 -12.67 6.81
C MET A 108 -10.09 -12.37 6.64
N ILE A 109 -9.50 -11.67 7.61
CA ILE A 109 -8.08 -11.28 7.59
C ILE A 109 -7.17 -12.51 7.72
N SER A 110 -7.54 -13.51 8.52
CA SER A 110 -6.74 -14.73 8.68
C SER A 110 -6.57 -15.53 7.39
N ASN A 111 -7.47 -15.34 6.42
CA ASN A 111 -7.41 -16.00 5.12
C ASN A 111 -6.57 -15.22 4.09
N ILE A 112 -6.13 -14.00 4.42
CA ILE A 112 -5.29 -13.19 3.55
C ILE A 112 -3.86 -13.70 3.65
N LYS A 113 -3.33 -14.14 2.52
CA LYS A 113 -1.94 -14.57 2.43
C LYS A 113 -1.03 -13.34 2.48
N PRO A 114 0.06 -13.39 3.26
CA PRO A 114 1.03 -12.31 3.27
C PRO A 114 1.81 -12.29 1.94
N LEU A 115 2.56 -11.22 1.71
CA LEU A 115 3.44 -11.14 0.53
C LEU A 115 4.49 -12.26 0.54
N GLU A 116 4.60 -12.98 -0.57
CA GLU A 116 5.69 -13.93 -0.83
C GLU A 116 6.86 -13.18 -1.50
N ILE A 117 8.08 -13.32 -0.96
CA ILE A 117 9.24 -12.53 -1.41
C ILE A 117 9.72 -13.03 -2.78
N GLU A 118 9.62 -14.33 -3.00
CA GLU A 118 10.04 -15.06 -4.20
C GLU A 118 9.31 -14.59 -5.45
N GLY A 119 8.06 -14.12 -5.31
CA GLY A 119 7.30 -13.52 -6.41
C GLY A 119 7.65 -12.05 -6.67
N LEU A 120 8.25 -11.36 -5.70
CA LEU A 120 8.53 -9.93 -5.79
C LEU A 120 9.96 -9.60 -6.24
N VAL A 121 10.95 -10.35 -5.74
CA VAL A 121 12.38 -10.10 -5.97
C VAL A 121 13.12 -11.37 -6.34
N ASP A 122 14.16 -11.23 -7.17
CA ASP A 122 15.08 -12.33 -7.42
C ASP A 122 15.90 -12.60 -6.15
N LEU A 123 15.88 -13.85 -5.66
CA LEU A 123 16.57 -14.25 -4.43
C LEU A 123 18.06 -13.92 -4.45
N LYS A 124 18.69 -13.85 -5.63
CA LYS A 124 20.10 -13.46 -5.78
C LYS A 124 20.37 -12.01 -5.40
N ASP A 125 19.35 -11.14 -5.45
CA ASP A 125 19.47 -9.72 -5.13
C ASP A 125 19.41 -9.46 -3.63
N LEU A 126 18.93 -10.43 -2.81
CA LEU A 126 18.84 -10.30 -1.35
C LEU A 126 20.20 -10.07 -0.68
N GLY A 127 21.29 -10.57 -1.27
CA GLY A 127 22.65 -10.38 -0.77
C GLY A 127 23.30 -9.05 -1.19
N ASN A 128 22.62 -8.22 -1.98
CA ASN A 128 23.15 -6.94 -2.46
C ASN A 128 22.09 -5.84 -2.35
N HIS A 129 22.25 -4.96 -1.36
CA HIS A 129 21.30 -3.88 -1.08
C HIS A 129 21.02 -2.96 -2.26
N GLU A 130 22.04 -2.62 -3.06
CA GLU A 130 21.85 -1.75 -4.22
C GLU A 130 21.02 -2.43 -5.30
N ARG A 131 21.28 -3.71 -5.58
CA ARG A 131 20.50 -4.50 -6.54
C ARG A 131 19.08 -4.71 -6.05
N LEU A 132 18.90 -5.02 -4.77
CA LEU A 132 17.57 -5.18 -4.16
C LEU A 132 16.75 -3.90 -4.28
N VAL A 133 17.32 -2.74 -3.91
CA VAL A 133 16.62 -1.45 -4.04
C VAL A 133 16.31 -1.13 -5.50
N ALA A 134 17.24 -1.39 -6.43
CA ALA A 134 17.01 -1.16 -7.86
C ALA A 134 15.92 -2.08 -8.43
N SER A 135 15.88 -3.34 -8.00
CA SER A 135 14.85 -4.33 -8.37
C SER A 135 13.47 -3.88 -7.89
N LEU A 136 13.35 -3.50 -6.61
CA LEU A 136 12.10 -3.01 -6.04
C LEU A 136 11.68 -1.67 -6.63
N GLU A 137 12.61 -0.75 -6.89
CA GLU A 137 12.34 0.53 -7.57
C GLU A 137 11.73 0.28 -8.95
N LYS A 138 12.33 -0.60 -9.74
CA LYS A 138 11.84 -0.97 -11.07
C LYS A 138 10.46 -1.64 -11.03
N ARG A 139 10.19 -2.42 -9.98
CA ARG A 139 8.92 -3.17 -9.83
C ARG A 139 7.78 -2.31 -9.32
N LEU A 140 8.04 -1.47 -8.32
CA LEU A 140 7.02 -0.77 -7.54
C LEU A 140 6.77 0.67 -8.00
N LEU A 141 7.72 1.30 -8.71
CA LEU A 141 7.64 2.70 -9.07
C LEU A 141 7.62 2.91 -10.59
N GLN A 142 6.82 3.89 -11.00
CA GLN A 142 6.81 4.38 -12.37
C GLN A 142 7.92 5.40 -12.62
N ASP A 143 8.47 6.01 -11.56
CA ASP A 143 9.55 6.98 -11.63
C ASP A 143 10.67 6.67 -10.62
N LYS A 144 11.84 7.28 -10.82
CA LYS A 144 12.99 7.05 -9.94
C LYS A 144 12.78 7.65 -8.56
N LEU A 145 13.33 6.99 -7.55
CA LEU A 145 13.47 7.58 -6.22
C LEU A 145 14.36 8.81 -6.29
N LYS A 146 14.01 9.85 -5.52
CA LYS A 146 14.89 11.01 -5.31
C LYS A 146 16.06 10.60 -4.42
N GLU A 147 17.18 11.30 -4.54
CA GLU A 147 18.41 11.07 -3.75
C GLU A 147 18.14 10.96 -2.24
N GLN A 148 17.31 11.86 -1.69
CA GLN A 148 16.95 11.84 -0.27
C GLN A 148 16.27 10.51 0.14
N GLN A 149 15.34 10.01 -0.67
CA GLN A 149 14.59 8.79 -0.35
C GLN A 149 15.47 7.56 -0.50
N ARG A 150 16.27 7.51 -1.58
CA ARG A 150 17.26 6.45 -1.78
C ARG A 150 18.24 6.41 -0.60
N GLY A 151 18.69 7.57 -0.13
CA GLY A 151 19.52 7.70 1.08
C GLY A 151 18.84 7.15 2.34
N SER A 152 17.55 7.40 2.57
CA SER A 152 16.81 6.83 3.70
C SER A 152 16.69 5.30 3.61
N LEU A 153 16.49 4.73 2.41
CA LEU A 153 16.46 3.27 2.21
C LEU A 153 17.85 2.66 2.46
N SER A 154 18.90 3.28 1.94
CA SER A 154 20.28 2.86 2.19
C SER A 154 20.64 2.92 3.68
N GLN A 155 20.16 3.94 4.40
CA GLN A 155 20.35 4.04 5.85
C GLN A 155 19.61 2.93 6.60
N PHE A 156 18.38 2.59 6.21
CA PHE A 156 17.62 1.48 6.78
C PHE A 156 18.34 0.13 6.60
N LEU A 157 18.99 -0.07 5.45
CA LEU A 157 19.72 -1.31 5.13
C LEU A 157 21.13 -1.35 5.73
N LYS A 158 21.65 -0.23 6.24
CA LYS A 158 23.02 -0.15 6.76
C LYS A 158 23.23 -1.11 7.93
N GLY A 159 24.23 -1.97 7.82
CA GLY A 159 24.60 -2.94 8.86
C GLY A 159 23.80 -4.26 8.82
N LYS A 160 22.82 -4.40 7.92
CA LYS A 160 22.08 -5.65 7.71
C LYS A 160 22.81 -6.54 6.70
N ASN A 161 23.68 -7.43 7.14
CA ASN A 161 24.43 -8.30 6.20
C ASN A 161 23.57 -9.45 5.64
N ILE A 162 22.57 -9.89 6.40
CA ILE A 162 21.58 -10.89 6.00
C ILE A 162 20.22 -10.25 6.26
N LEU A 163 19.38 -10.19 5.23
CA LEU A 163 18.04 -9.64 5.34
C LEU A 163 17.06 -10.75 5.73
N GLU A 164 16.38 -10.54 6.85
CA GLU A 164 15.26 -11.39 7.22
C GLU A 164 14.03 -11.04 6.37
N ARG A 165 13.06 -11.97 6.31
CA ARG A 165 11.77 -11.72 5.65
C ARG A 165 11.15 -10.39 6.11
N ALA A 166 11.18 -10.12 7.41
CA ALA A 166 10.63 -8.88 7.97
C ALA A 166 11.31 -7.61 7.44
N ASP A 167 12.62 -7.67 7.17
CA ASP A 167 13.37 -6.53 6.62
C ASP A 167 12.94 -6.19 5.20
N VAL A 168 12.76 -7.23 4.37
CA VAL A 168 12.30 -7.06 2.99
C VAL A 168 10.87 -6.52 2.96
N LEU A 169 9.97 -7.06 3.80
CA LEU A 169 8.61 -6.54 3.93
C LEU A 169 8.60 -5.07 4.36
N GLN A 170 9.45 -4.71 5.32
CA GLN A 170 9.56 -3.32 5.77
C GLN A 170 10.15 -2.42 4.68
N LEU A 171 11.12 -2.89 3.90
CA LEU A 171 11.68 -2.16 2.77
C LEU A 171 10.61 -1.87 1.70
N VAL A 172 9.80 -2.88 1.36
CA VAL A 172 8.66 -2.74 0.42
C VAL A 172 7.67 -1.71 0.94
N ARG A 173 7.29 -1.79 2.22
CA ARG A 173 6.39 -0.81 2.87
C ARG A 173 6.96 0.61 2.82
N LEU A 174 8.26 0.79 3.04
CA LEU A 174 8.92 2.10 2.97
C LEU A 174 8.85 2.67 1.55
N ILE A 175 9.10 1.86 0.52
CA ILE A 175 8.98 2.28 -0.88
C ILE A 175 7.53 2.68 -1.21
N MET A 176 6.54 1.89 -0.76
CA MET A 176 5.12 2.21 -0.92
C MET A 176 4.69 3.49 -0.20
N SER A 177 5.48 3.94 0.78
CA SER A 177 5.25 5.16 1.54
C SER A 177 5.92 6.39 0.92
N THR A 178 6.52 6.26 -0.26
CA THR A 178 7.12 7.39 -0.98
C THR A 178 6.07 8.18 -1.78
N PRO A 179 6.28 9.49 -2.01
CA PRO A 179 5.52 10.29 -2.95
C PRO A 179 5.41 9.67 -4.36
N GLN A 180 6.50 9.11 -4.89
CA GLN A 180 6.55 8.48 -6.21
C GLN A 180 5.57 7.31 -6.31
N TYR A 181 5.44 6.54 -5.23
CA TYR A 181 4.47 5.45 -5.18
C TYR A 181 3.02 5.95 -5.23
N GLN A 182 2.74 7.19 -4.86
CA GLN A 182 1.38 7.74 -4.91
C GLN A 182 0.97 8.19 -6.32
N LEU A 183 1.90 8.22 -7.27
CA LEU A 183 1.70 8.76 -8.62
C LEU A 183 1.63 7.65 -9.67
N THR A 184 0.89 7.90 -10.76
CA THR A 184 0.83 7.05 -11.95
C THR A 184 1.04 7.85 -13.21
#